data_AF-A0A9P6BPM3-F1
#
_entry.id   AF-A0A9P6BPM3-F1
#
_cell.length_a   1.000
_cell.length_b   1.000
_cell.length_c   1.000
_cell.angle_alpha   90.00
_cell.angle_beta   90.00
_cell.angle_gamma   90.00
#
_symmetry.space_group_name_H-M   'P 1'
#
loop_
_entity.id
_entity.type
_entity.pdbx_description
1 polymer ?
#
loop_
_entity_poly.entity_id
_entity_poly.type
_entity_poly.pdbx_seq_one_letter_code
_entity_poly.pdbx_strand_id
1 'polypeptide(L)'
;MKFISALVALAAAALVSAQDACPTCLASSLQTLPLCQNLNIVMGEFDLTNTALAACLCSARDGSWIDACSGTNNCGGDIASFKSSFADNLEAAGLSC
;
A
#
# COMPACT_ATOMS: atom_id res chain seq x y z
N MET A 1 5.43 -49.57 -12.68
CA MET A 1 6.58 -48.69 -12.37
C MET A 1 6.02 -47.31 -12.12
N LYS A 2 6.18 -46.81 -10.89
CA LYS A 2 5.56 -45.59 -10.33
C LYS A 2 6.53 -44.44 -10.55
N PHE A 3 6.22 -43.53 -11.46
CA PHE A 3 6.84 -42.20 -11.52
C PHE A 3 5.72 -41.20 -11.80
N ILE A 4 5.93 -39.94 -11.40
CA ILE A 4 4.98 -38.82 -11.39
C ILE A 4 4.28 -38.64 -10.04
N SER A 5 5.03 -38.14 -9.05
CA SER A 5 4.50 -37.36 -7.92
C SER A 5 5.61 -36.43 -7.45
N ALA A 6 5.92 -35.43 -8.27
CA ALA A 6 6.86 -34.38 -7.93
C ALA A 6 6.59 -33.13 -8.79
N LEU A 7 5.39 -32.56 -8.72
CA LEU A 7 5.10 -31.30 -9.44
C LEU A 7 3.93 -30.49 -8.84
N VAL A 8 3.71 -30.57 -7.52
CA VAL A 8 2.77 -29.69 -6.82
C VAL A 8 3.44 -29.14 -5.55
N ALA A 9 4.57 -28.46 -5.73
CA ALA A 9 5.25 -27.76 -4.63
C ALA A 9 5.89 -26.43 -5.06
N LEU A 10 5.50 -25.90 -6.24
CA LEU A 10 6.07 -24.67 -6.79
C LEU A 10 4.98 -23.65 -7.17
N ALA A 11 3.87 -23.63 -6.44
CA ALA A 11 2.84 -22.60 -6.58
C ALA A 11 2.59 -21.82 -5.29
N ALA A 12 3.05 -22.31 -4.12
CA ALA A 12 2.81 -21.62 -2.84
C ALA A 12 3.83 -20.48 -2.56
N ALA A 13 5.00 -20.49 -3.20
CA ALA A 13 6.01 -19.44 -3.01
C ALA A 13 5.72 -18.14 -3.80
N ALA A 14 4.78 -18.19 -4.76
CA ALA A 14 4.35 -17.02 -5.53
C ALA A 14 3.18 -16.26 -4.88
N LEU A 15 2.54 -16.82 -3.84
CA LEU A 15 1.45 -16.14 -3.13
C LEU A 15 1.92 -15.23 -2.00
N VAL A 16 3.11 -15.46 -1.43
CA VAL A 16 3.68 -14.55 -0.40
C VAL A 16 4.29 -13.29 -1.02
N SER A 17 4.71 -13.35 -2.29
CA SER A 17 5.23 -12.19 -3.03
C SER A 17 4.13 -11.30 -3.65
N ALA A 18 2.87 -11.74 -3.57
CA ALA A 18 1.70 -11.01 -4.03
C ALA A 18 1.08 -10.11 -2.94
N GLN A 19 1.08 -10.56 -1.69
CA GLN A 19 0.50 -9.82 -0.56
C GLN A 19 1.32 -8.59 -0.16
N ASP A 20 2.65 -8.65 -0.31
CA ASP A 20 3.55 -7.52 -0.01
C ASP A 20 3.71 -6.52 -1.17
N ALA A 21 3.29 -6.87 -2.40
CA ALA A 21 3.48 -6.02 -3.57
C ALA A 21 2.63 -4.74 -3.51
N CYS A 22 1.42 -4.82 -2.95
CA CYS A 22 0.51 -3.68 -2.85
C CYS A 22 0.91 -2.64 -1.79
N PRO A 23 1.13 -3.01 -0.52
CA PRO A 23 1.61 -2.05 0.49
C PRO A 23 2.96 -1.43 0.09
N THR A 24 3.84 -2.19 -0.57
CA THR A 24 5.10 -1.65 -1.11
C THR A 24 4.87 -0.63 -2.23
N CYS A 25 3.94 -0.90 -3.16
CA CYS A 25 3.59 0.04 -4.21
C CYS A 25 2.98 1.32 -3.64
N LEU A 26 2.08 1.19 -2.65
CA LEU A 26 1.44 2.33 -2.00
C LEU A 26 2.47 3.19 -1.27
N ALA A 27 3.34 2.60 -0.46
CA ALA A 27 4.41 3.34 0.22
C ALA A 27 5.31 4.07 -0.80
N SER A 28 5.71 3.37 -1.88
CA SER A 28 6.55 3.94 -2.93
C SER A 28 5.86 5.08 -3.68
N SER A 29 4.57 4.92 -4.00
CA SER A 29 3.77 5.93 -4.70
C SER A 29 3.55 7.15 -3.83
N LEU A 30 3.29 6.96 -2.53
CA LEU A 30 3.20 8.05 -1.57
C LEU A 30 4.54 8.81 -1.46
N GLN A 31 5.67 8.10 -1.44
CA GLN A 31 7.01 8.70 -1.43
C GLN A 31 7.35 9.52 -2.69
N THR A 32 6.61 9.38 -3.79
CA THR A 32 6.80 10.28 -4.95
C THR A 32 6.32 11.70 -4.70
N LEU A 33 5.40 11.88 -3.74
CA LEU A 33 4.83 13.18 -3.41
C LEU A 33 5.90 14.07 -2.75
N PRO A 34 5.99 15.37 -3.10
CA PRO A 34 7.06 16.26 -2.62
C PRO A 34 7.22 16.30 -1.09
N LEU A 35 6.11 16.22 -0.35
CA LEU A 35 6.11 16.26 1.12
C LEU A 35 6.44 14.91 1.77
N CYS A 36 6.54 13.84 0.98
CA CYS A 36 6.71 12.46 1.43
C CYS A 36 8.08 11.86 1.04
N GLN A 37 8.87 12.54 0.18
CA GLN A 37 10.10 12.02 -0.46
C GLN A 37 11.24 11.60 0.48
N ASN A 38 11.17 11.90 1.78
CA ASN A 38 12.19 11.52 2.76
C ASN A 38 11.59 10.87 4.02
N LEU A 39 10.34 10.43 3.94
CA LEU A 39 9.66 9.80 5.07
C LEU A 39 9.76 8.28 4.98
N ASN A 40 10.04 7.66 6.13
CA ASN A 40 9.91 6.24 6.27
C ASN A 40 8.43 5.89 6.41
N ILE A 41 7.80 5.52 5.29
CA ILE A 41 6.37 5.21 5.21
C ILE A 41 6.22 3.69 5.19
N VAL A 42 5.49 3.17 6.17
CA VAL A 42 5.05 1.78 6.21
C VAL A 42 3.53 1.78 6.19
N MET A 43 2.93 1.14 5.18
CA MET A 43 1.48 1.12 5.04
C MET A 43 0.84 0.34 6.18
N GLY A 44 -0.15 0.94 6.85
CA GLY A 44 -0.82 0.36 8.02
C GLY A 44 -0.17 0.74 9.35
N GLU A 45 1.03 1.33 9.34
CA GLU A 45 1.75 1.80 10.52
C GLU A 45 2.09 3.30 10.36
N PHE A 46 1.09 4.16 10.55
CA PHE A 46 1.29 5.60 10.48
C PHE A 46 1.54 6.18 11.88
N ASP A 47 2.76 6.65 12.12
CA ASP A 47 3.07 7.47 13.29
C ASP A 47 2.58 8.92 13.07
N LEU A 48 1.34 9.18 13.47
CA LEU A 48 0.71 10.50 13.32
C LEU A 48 1.24 11.55 14.32
N THR A 49 2.11 11.16 15.26
CA THR A 49 2.83 12.13 16.11
C THR A 49 3.96 12.81 15.34
N ASN A 50 4.43 12.17 14.26
CA ASN A 50 5.40 12.77 13.35
C ASN A 50 4.71 13.81 12.46
N THR A 51 5.01 15.08 12.71
CA THR A 51 4.38 16.21 12.01
C THR A 51 4.67 16.21 10.50
N ALA A 52 5.83 15.70 10.08
CA ALA A 52 6.15 15.59 8.66
C ALA A 52 5.34 14.48 7.97
N LEU A 53 5.15 13.35 8.66
CA LEU A 53 4.27 12.27 8.17
C LEU A 53 2.81 12.71 8.13
N ALA A 54 2.34 13.42 9.16
CA ALA A 54 1.02 14.03 9.16
C ALA A 54 0.82 14.96 7.97
N ALA A 55 1.75 15.89 7.72
CA ALA A 55 1.68 16.81 6.59
C ALA A 55 1.70 16.09 5.23
N CYS A 56 2.54 15.06 5.08
CA CYS A 56 2.57 14.20 3.91
C CYS A 56 1.21 13.53 3.66
N LEU A 57 0.64 12.88 4.67
CA LEU A 57 -0.65 12.18 4.57
C LEU A 57 -1.79 13.16 4.26
N CYS A 58 -1.79 14.35 4.88
CA CYS A 58 -2.72 15.43 4.53
C CYS A 58 -2.63 15.85 3.07
N SER A 59 -1.41 16.01 2.55
CA SER A 59 -1.19 16.38 1.15
C SER A 59 -1.57 15.30 0.14
N ALA A 60 -1.69 14.06 0.63
CA ALA A 60 -2.01 12.88 -0.15
C ALA A 60 -3.49 12.44 0.02
N ARG A 61 -4.30 13.21 0.77
CA ARG A 61 -5.67 12.87 1.17
C ARG A 61 -6.61 12.64 -0.02
N ASP A 62 -6.37 13.29 -1.15
CA ASP A 62 -7.16 13.11 -2.38
C ASP A 62 -7.02 11.71 -2.99
N GLY A 63 -5.97 10.97 -2.61
CA GLY A 63 -5.76 9.60 -3.00
C GLY A 63 -5.40 9.39 -4.47
N SER A 64 -5.08 10.42 -5.25
CA SER A 64 -4.66 10.27 -6.66
C SER A 64 -3.37 9.46 -6.82
N TRP A 65 -2.46 9.54 -5.85
CA TRP A 65 -1.22 8.75 -5.82
C TRP A 65 -1.48 7.23 -5.78
N ILE A 66 -2.64 6.80 -5.29
CA ILE A 66 -3.03 5.39 -5.17
C ILE A 66 -3.26 4.79 -6.57
N ASP A 67 -3.69 5.61 -7.54
CA ASP A 67 -3.97 5.17 -8.92
C ASP A 67 -2.71 4.64 -9.63
N ALA A 68 -1.51 5.06 -9.20
CA ALA A 68 -0.24 4.53 -9.70
C ALA A 68 -0.05 3.02 -9.42
N CYS A 69 -0.80 2.48 -8.46
CA CYS A 69 -0.80 1.05 -8.12
C CYS A 69 -1.91 0.25 -8.80
N SER A 70 -2.76 0.89 -9.62
CA SER A 70 -3.81 0.23 -10.39
C SER A 70 -3.22 -0.57 -11.57
N GLY A 71 -2.71 -1.77 -11.29
CA GLY A 71 -2.10 -2.64 -12.30
C GLY A 71 -0.95 -3.49 -11.77
N THR A 72 -0.41 -3.15 -10.60
CA THR A 72 0.64 -3.94 -9.94
C THR A 72 0.05 -5.26 -9.44
N ASN A 73 0.66 -6.38 -9.82
CA ASN A 73 0.26 -7.77 -9.52
C ASN A 73 -0.28 -7.93 -8.08
N ASN A 74 -1.61 -7.92 -7.93
CA ASN A 74 -2.37 -8.17 -6.70
C ASN A 74 -2.69 -6.98 -5.77
N CYS A 75 -2.60 -5.71 -6.20
CA CYS A 75 -3.43 -4.64 -5.60
C CYS A 75 -4.93 -4.78 -5.94
N GLY A 76 -5.35 -5.93 -6.49
CA GLY A 76 -6.58 -6.14 -7.24
C GLY A 76 -7.85 -5.69 -6.53
N GLY A 77 -8.83 -5.19 -7.31
CA GLY A 77 -10.21 -4.91 -6.90
C GLY A 77 -10.43 -3.77 -5.90
N ASP A 78 -9.53 -3.62 -4.93
CA ASP A 78 -9.74 -2.87 -3.70
C ASP A 78 -8.92 -1.57 -3.62
N ILE A 79 -8.20 -1.18 -4.67
CA ILE A 79 -7.61 0.17 -4.78
C ILE A 79 -8.68 1.25 -4.67
N ALA A 80 -9.85 1.02 -5.28
CA ALA A 80 -10.98 1.93 -5.18
C ALA A 80 -11.53 1.98 -3.75
N SER A 81 -11.65 0.84 -3.08
CA SER A 81 -12.06 0.72 -1.67
C SER A 81 -11.06 1.42 -0.75
N PHE A 82 -9.76 1.22 -0.97
CA PHE A 82 -8.69 1.85 -0.22
C PHE A 82 -8.69 3.36 -0.41
N LYS A 83 -8.78 3.85 -1.65
CA LYS A 83 -8.89 5.28 -1.96
C LYS A 83 -10.11 5.93 -1.32
N SER A 84 -11.26 5.24 -1.37
CA SER A 84 -12.51 5.74 -0.77
C SER A 84 -12.44 5.80 0.76
N SER A 85 -11.67 4.92 1.41
CA SER A 85 -11.55 4.87 2.87
C SER A 85 -10.32 5.57 3.42
N PHE A 86 -9.37 5.97 2.58
CA PHE A 86 -8.10 6.57 3.01
C PHE A 86 -8.33 7.87 3.77
N ALA A 87 -9.10 8.79 3.21
CA ALA A 87 -9.43 10.06 3.86
C ALA A 87 -10.16 9.84 5.20
N ASP A 88 -11.17 8.98 5.22
CA ASP A 88 -11.93 8.63 6.43
C ASP A 88 -11.03 8.01 7.51
N ASN A 89 -10.08 7.16 7.12
CA ASN A 89 -9.13 6.55 8.04
C ASN A 89 -8.14 7.56 8.62
N LEU A 90 -7.70 8.57 7.85
CA LEU A 90 -6.86 9.65 8.35
C LEU A 90 -7.61 10.47 9.41
N GLU A 91 -8.86 10.82 9.14
CA GLU A 91 -9.72 11.55 10.09
C GLU A 91 -10.00 10.72 11.35
N ALA A 92 -10.34 9.44 11.21
CA ALA A 92 -10.58 8.52 12.31
C ALA A 92 -9.32 8.31 13.18
N ALA A 93 -8.13 8.40 12.58
CA ALA A 93 -6.86 8.33 13.29
C ALA A 93 -6.46 9.68 13.95
N GLY A 94 -7.31 10.72 13.83
CA GLY A 94 -7.11 12.02 14.47
C GLY A 94 -6.33 13.03 13.65
N LEU A 95 -6.06 12.74 12.37
CA LEU A 95 -5.45 13.68 11.45
C LEU A 95 -6.54 14.62 10.91
N SER A 96 -6.53 15.88 11.33
CA SER A 96 -7.37 16.93 10.73
C SER A 96 -6.61 17.63 9.62
N CYS A 97 -6.91 17.19 8.41
CA CYS A 97 -6.58 17.77 7.12
C CYS A 97 -7.91 18.07 6.40
#